data_AF-A0A8H2ZT62-F1
#
_entry.id   AF-A0A8H2ZT62-F1
#
_cell.length_a   1.000
_cell.length_b   1.000
_cell.length_c   1.000
_cell.angle_alpha   90.00
_cell.angle_beta   90.00
_cell.angle_gamma   90.00
#
_symmetry.space_group_name_H-M   'P 1'
#
loop_
_entity.id
_entity.type
_entity.pdbx_description
1 polymer ?
#
loop_
_entity_poly.entity_id
_entity_poly.type
_entity_poly.pdbx_seq_one_letter_code
_entity_poly.pdbx_strand_id
1 'polypeptide(L)'
;MTSDSEFVLIVGVGTKQVGARLAQTPAAHGPNLLVLTGRFTNDVESVTELIRKTYPNVHIRIIKLDVASFESVWSPVVEVDSYTEQNIDILIGVDGFGVHLATSYLGSFLLTILITDK
;
A
#
# COMPACT_ATOMS: atom_id res chain seq x y z
N MET A 1 -14.54 -1.36 21.31
CA MET A 1 -15.44 -0.30 20.81
C MET A 1 -14.68 1.01 20.94
N THR A 2 -13.78 1.25 20.00
CA THR A 2 -13.11 2.53 19.77
C THR A 2 -13.32 2.76 18.28
N SER A 3 -14.32 3.55 17.92
CA SER A 3 -14.49 4.01 16.53
C SER A 3 -13.55 5.19 16.31
N ASP A 4 -12.25 4.92 16.42
CA ASP A 4 -11.26 5.81 15.84
C ASP A 4 -11.31 5.53 14.33
N SER A 5 -11.35 6.59 13.53
CA SER A 5 -11.46 6.47 12.07
C SER A 5 -10.22 5.77 11.53
N GLU A 6 -10.32 4.49 11.16
CA GLU A 6 -9.17 3.71 10.71
C GLU A 6 -8.96 3.87 9.19
N PHE A 7 -7.84 4.49 8.81
CA PHE A 7 -7.37 4.60 7.44
C PHE A 7 -6.21 3.61 7.20
N VAL A 8 -6.50 2.59 6.39
CA VAL A 8 -5.52 1.59 5.95
C VAL A 8 -5.10 1.82 4.50
N LEU A 9 -3.80 1.93 4.26
CA LEU A 9 -3.18 2.03 2.94
C LEU A 9 -2.36 0.77 2.64
N ILE A 10 -2.66 0.08 1.55
CA ILE A 10 -1.93 -1.11 1.11
C ILE A 10 -1.26 -0.84 -0.23
N VAL A 11 0.05 -1.00 -0.27
CA VAL A 11 0.89 -0.81 -1.46
C VAL A 11 1.29 -2.14 -2.07
N GLY A 12 1.04 -2.33 -3.37
CA GLY A 12 1.41 -3.55 -4.10
C GLY A 12 0.25 -4.56 -4.21
N VAL A 13 -0.95 -4.05 -4.49
CA VAL A 13 -2.15 -4.86 -4.70
C VAL A 13 -2.26 -5.25 -6.17
N GLY A 14 -2.63 -6.51 -6.42
CA GLY A 14 -2.94 -7.06 -7.73
C GLY A 14 -3.36 -8.52 -7.61
N THR A 15 -4.14 -9.03 -8.56
CA THR A 15 -4.80 -10.36 -8.45
C THR A 15 -3.83 -11.51 -8.20
N LYS A 16 -2.59 -11.40 -8.67
CA LYS A 16 -1.51 -12.39 -8.50
C LYS A 16 -0.54 -12.07 -7.36
N GLN A 17 -0.75 -10.97 -6.64
CA GLN A 17 0.14 -10.48 -5.59
C GLN A 17 -0.38 -10.85 -4.20
N VAL A 18 0.53 -10.90 -3.22
CA VAL A 18 0.18 -11.14 -1.80
C VAL A 18 -0.79 -10.09 -1.27
N GLY A 19 -0.71 -8.86 -1.80
CA GLY A 19 -1.60 -7.75 -1.43
C GLY A 19 -3.09 -8.04 -1.61
N ALA A 20 -3.49 -8.85 -2.60
CA ALA A 20 -4.90 -9.18 -2.81
C ALA A 20 -5.48 -10.04 -1.68
N ARG A 21 -4.69 -10.98 -1.15
CA ARG A 21 -5.07 -11.80 0.01
C ARG A 21 -5.05 -10.96 1.28
N LEU A 22 -3.99 -10.18 1.45
CA LEU A 22 -3.79 -9.37 2.64
C LEU A 22 -4.90 -8.33 2.80
N ALA A 23 -5.33 -7.69 1.72
CA ALA A 23 -6.42 -6.70 1.73
C ALA A 23 -7.77 -7.23 2.27
N GLN A 24 -7.99 -8.55 2.22
CA GLN A 24 -9.19 -9.16 2.80
C GLN A 24 -9.24 -9.04 4.32
N THR A 25 -8.08 -9.07 4.99
CA THR A 25 -8.01 -9.03 6.45
C THR A 25 -8.43 -7.66 7.00
N PRO A 26 -7.83 -6.53 6.59
CA PRO A 26 -8.33 -5.22 6.98
C PRO A 26 -9.79 -5.03 6.57
N ALA A 27 -10.17 -5.43 5.35
CA ALA A 27 -11.57 -5.31 4.92
C ALA A 27 -12.56 -6.05 5.84
N ALA A 28 -12.19 -7.20 6.40
CA ALA A 28 -13.01 -7.93 7.37
C ALA A 28 -13.20 -7.19 8.70
N HIS A 29 -12.23 -6.37 9.09
CA HIS A 29 -12.30 -5.53 10.28
C HIS A 29 -13.12 -4.25 10.07
N GLY A 30 -13.39 -3.87 8.82
CA GLY A 30 -14.27 -2.77 8.47
C GLY A 30 -13.70 -1.38 8.74
N PRO A 31 -12.51 -1.03 8.20
CA PRO A 31 -11.94 0.30 8.36
C PRO A 31 -12.83 1.35 7.69
N ASN A 32 -12.70 2.59 8.14
CA ASN A 32 -13.39 3.74 7.56
C ASN A 32 -12.96 3.96 6.11
N LEU A 33 -11.67 3.80 5.83
CA LEU A 33 -11.10 3.95 4.50
C LEU A 33 -10.03 2.87 4.27
N LEU A 34 -10.21 2.10 3.19
CA LEU A 34 -9.22 1.17 2.67
C LEU A 34 -8.72 1.67 1.32
N VAL A 35 -7.47 2.10 1.24
CA VAL A 35 -6.83 2.49 -0.02
C VAL A 35 -5.96 1.36 -0.52
N LEU A 36 -6.23 0.91 -1.74
CA LEU A 36 -5.46 -0.13 -2.41
C LEU A 36 -4.67 0.51 -3.54
N THR A 37 -3.37 0.27 -3.59
CA THR A 37 -2.51 0.82 -4.64
C THR A 37 -1.86 -0.27 -5.48
N GLY A 38 -1.70 0.02 -6.76
CA GLY A 38 -1.04 -0.88 -7.70
C GLY A 38 -0.71 -0.20 -9.02
N ARG A 39 0.18 -0.85 -9.78
CA ARG A 39 0.66 -0.33 -11.07
C ARG A 39 -0.44 -0.26 -12.12
N PHE A 40 -1.36 -1.22 -12.09
CA PHE A 40 -2.45 -1.37 -13.06
C PHE A 40 -3.79 -1.27 -12.36
N THR A 41 -4.53 -0.18 -12.61
CA THR A 41 -5.84 0.07 -11.99
C THR A 41 -6.80 -1.09 -12.18
N ASN A 42 -6.91 -1.65 -13.39
CA ASN A 42 -7.82 -2.77 -13.70
C ASN A 42 -7.55 -4.02 -12.83
N ASP A 43 -6.28 -4.26 -12.47
CA ASP A 43 -5.89 -5.40 -11.63
C ASP A 43 -6.28 -5.16 -10.17
N VAL A 44 -6.13 -3.93 -9.67
CA VAL A 44 -6.60 -3.53 -8.33
C VAL A 44 -8.12 -3.50 -8.26
N GLU A 45 -8.79 -3.11 -9.34
CA GLU A 45 -10.25 -3.03 -9.44
C GLU A 45 -10.88 -4.42 -9.35
N SER A 46 -10.28 -5.41 -10.01
CA SER A 46 -10.68 -6.82 -9.88
C SER A 46 -10.62 -7.31 -8.42
N VAL A 47 -9.60 -6.89 -7.66
CA VAL A 47 -9.49 -7.20 -6.22
C VAL A 47 -10.54 -6.44 -5.41
N THR A 48 -10.79 -5.19 -5.76
CA THR A 48 -11.78 -4.32 -5.10
C THR A 48 -13.20 -4.87 -5.25
N GLU A 49 -13.57 -5.35 -6.43
CA GLU A 49 -14.87 -6.00 -6.68
C GLU A 49 -15.06 -7.24 -5.81
N LEU A 50 -14.01 -8.06 -5.65
CA LEU A 50 -14.05 -9.22 -4.76
C LEU A 50 -14.26 -8.81 -3.30
N ILE A 51 -13.57 -7.76 -2.85
CA ILE A 51 -13.71 -7.24 -1.49
C ILE A 51 -15.11 -6.67 -1.28
N ARG A 52 -15.62 -5.84 -2.18
CA ARG A 52 -16.98 -5.24 -2.08
C ARG A 52 -18.08 -6.30 -2.04
N LYS A 53 -17.90 -7.42 -2.75
CA LYS A 53 -18.85 -8.54 -2.71
C LYS A 53 -18.91 -9.20 -1.33
N THR A 54 -17.78 -9.28 -0.63
CA THR A 54 -17.67 -9.92 0.69
C THR A 54 -17.96 -8.95 1.84
N TYR A 55 -17.52 -7.70 1.70
CA TYR A 55 -17.56 -6.65 2.71
C TYR A 55 -18.12 -5.34 2.10
N PRO A 56 -19.44 -5.25 1.87
CA PRO A 56 -20.06 -4.13 1.15
C PRO A 56 -19.98 -2.79 1.90
N ASN A 57 -19.71 -2.83 3.21
CA ASN A 57 -19.67 -1.64 4.07
C ASN A 57 -18.30 -0.94 4.07
N VAL A 58 -17.27 -1.52 3.48
CA VAL A 58 -15.92 -0.94 3.45
C VAL A 58 -15.82 0.10 2.35
N HIS A 59 -15.41 1.32 2.70
CA HIS A 59 -15.13 2.34 1.71
C HIS A 59 -13.74 2.08 1.10
N ILE A 60 -13.71 1.75 -0.19
CA ILE A 60 -12.47 1.39 -0.90
C ILE A 60 -12.16 2.43 -1.96
N ARG A 61 -10.93 2.93 -1.95
CA ARG A 61 -10.35 3.79 -2.99
C ARG A 61 -9.17 3.10 -3.65
N ILE A 62 -8.97 3.39 -4.93
CA ILE A 62 -7.89 2.83 -5.73
C ILE A 62 -6.98 3.98 -6.14
N ILE A 63 -5.69 3.83 -5.86
CA ILE A 63 -4.66 4.77 -6.32
C ILE A 63 -3.72 4.04 -7.26
N LYS A 64 -3.50 4.61 -8.44
CA LYS A 64 -2.45 4.12 -9.34
C LYS A 64 -1.09 4.52 -8.78
N LEU A 65 -0.27 3.53 -8.44
CA LEU A 65 1.06 3.75 -7.89
C LEU A 65 2.05 2.76 -8.51
N ASP A 66 3.12 3.30 -9.09
CA ASP A 66 4.34 2.57 -9.43
C ASP A 66 5.49 3.04 -8.54
N VAL A 67 5.79 2.29 -7.50
CA VAL A 67 6.87 2.59 -6.54
C VAL A 67 8.27 2.63 -7.18
N ALA A 68 8.44 2.04 -8.38
CA ALA A 68 9.69 2.12 -9.12
C ALA A 68 9.90 3.47 -9.83
N SER A 69 8.85 4.31 -9.91
CA SER A 69 8.89 5.64 -10.53
C SER A 69 8.75 6.73 -9.47
N PHE A 70 9.79 7.53 -9.27
CA PHE A 70 9.75 8.67 -8.34
C PHE A 70 8.59 9.61 -8.64
N GLU A 71 8.34 9.93 -9.91
CA GLU A 71 7.21 10.77 -10.33
C GLU A 71 5.86 10.16 -9.89
N SER A 72 5.71 8.84 -10.01
CA SER A 72 4.49 8.15 -9.60
C SER A 72 4.28 8.11 -8.09
N VAL A 73 5.32 8.27 -7.27
CA VAL A 73 5.21 8.29 -5.80
C VAL A 73 4.67 9.64 -5.30
N TRP A 74 4.96 10.73 -6.02
CA TRP A 74 4.50 12.08 -5.63
C TRP A 74 3.04 12.36 -6.00
N SER A 75 2.55 11.81 -7.11
CA SER A 75 1.18 12.06 -7.59
C SER A 75 0.06 11.68 -6.59
N PRO A 76 0.13 10.52 -5.90
CA PRO A 76 -0.84 10.14 -4.87
C PRO A 76 -0.95 11.07 -3.67
N VAL A 77 0.09 11.84 -3.36
CA VAL A 77 0.13 12.70 -2.16
C VAL A 77 -0.99 13.74 -2.22
N VAL A 78 -1.19 14.35 -3.39
CA VAL A 78 -2.26 15.34 -3.62
C VAL A 78 -3.65 14.70 -3.51
N GLU A 79 -3.79 13.44 -3.95
CA GLU A 79 -5.06 12.73 -3.86
C GLU A 79 -5.39 12.38 -2.41
N VAL A 80 -4.43 11.85 -1.65
CA VAL A 80 -4.60 11.49 -0.23
C VAL A 80 -4.83 12.72 0.64
N ASP A 81 -4.15 13.84 0.36
CA ASP A 81 -4.35 15.12 1.08
C ASP A 81 -5.77 15.67 0.93
N SER A 82 -6.52 15.23 -0.09
CA SER A 82 -7.92 15.64 -0.30
C SER A 82 -8.93 14.82 0.49
N TYR A 83 -8.50 13.74 1.15
CA TYR A 83 -9.38 12.84 1.89
C TYR A 83 -9.78 13.43 3.25
N THR A 84 -10.90 12.96 3.80
CA THR A 84 -11.39 13.45 5.11
C THR A 84 -10.55 12.86 6.24
N GLU A 85 -10.05 11.64 6.03
CA GLU A 85 -9.11 10.92 6.87
C GLU A 85 -7.69 11.49 6.70
N GLN A 86 -7.25 12.33 7.66
CA GLN A 86 -5.99 13.07 7.54
C GLN A 86 -4.74 12.25 7.90
N ASN A 87 -4.89 11.14 8.62
CA ASN A 87 -3.77 10.31 9.08
C ASN A 87 -3.92 8.90 8.54
N ILE A 88 -2.85 8.33 8.02
CA ILE A 88 -2.76 6.91 7.71
C ILE A 88 -2.43 6.18 9.01
N ASP A 89 -3.38 5.41 9.54
CA ASP A 89 -3.17 4.63 10.77
C ASP A 89 -2.34 3.38 10.49
N ILE A 90 -2.53 2.76 9.31
CA ILE A 90 -1.84 1.53 8.93
C ILE A 90 -1.35 1.64 7.48
N LEU A 91 -0.04 1.50 7.28
CA LEU A 91 0.60 1.39 5.97
C LEU A 91 1.21 -0.01 5.80
N ILE A 92 0.84 -0.71 4.74
CA ILE A 92 1.33 -2.06 4.44
C ILE A 92 1.96 -2.08 3.04
N GLY A 93 3.29 -2.21 2.97
CA GLY A 93 4.01 -2.47 1.72
C GLY A 93 4.20 -3.97 1.51
N VAL A 94 3.68 -4.51 0.40
CA VAL A 94 3.80 -5.95 0.04
C VAL A 94 4.60 -6.18 -1.25
N ASP A 95 5.36 -5.20 -1.69
CA ASP A 95 6.15 -5.32 -2.91
C ASP A 95 7.38 -6.22 -2.72
N GLY A 96 7.73 -6.98 -3.77
CA GLY A 96 8.93 -7.82 -3.79
C GLY A 96 10.25 -7.02 -3.74
N PHE A 97 10.18 -5.68 -3.65
CA PHE A 97 11.33 -4.80 -3.56
C PHE A 97 12.05 -4.89 -2.22
N GLY A 98 11.39 -5.31 -1.13
CA GLY A 98 12.03 -5.36 0.19
C GLY A 98 13.34 -6.15 0.21
N VAL A 99 13.40 -7.30 -0.46
CA VAL A 99 14.63 -8.11 -0.56
C VAL A 99 15.69 -7.44 -1.45
N HIS A 100 15.27 -6.77 -2.53
CA HIS A 100 16.21 -6.09 -3.44
C HIS A 100 16.77 -4.81 -2.83
N LEU A 101 15.93 -4.03 -2.12
CA LEU A 101 16.34 -2.87 -1.33
C LEU A 101 17.32 -3.29 -0.23
N ALA A 102 17.01 -4.35 0.52
CA ALA A 102 17.88 -4.85 1.58
C ALA A 102 19.23 -5.35 1.04
N THR A 103 19.21 -6.16 -0.01
CA THR A 103 20.42 -6.86 -0.49
C THR A 103 21.29 -5.99 -1.39
N SER A 104 20.69 -5.31 -2.37
CA SER A 104 21.45 -4.59 -3.40
C SER A 104 21.84 -3.18 -2.95
N TYR A 105 20.98 -2.51 -2.18
CA TYR A 105 21.17 -1.10 -1.82
C TYR A 105 21.61 -0.94 -0.36
N LEU A 106 20.81 -1.38 0.61
CA LEU A 106 21.12 -1.19 2.04
C LEU A 106 22.38 -1.96 2.46
N GLY A 107 22.52 -3.22 2.02
CA GLY A 107 23.71 -4.02 2.28
C GLY A 107 24.99 -3.40 1.73
N SER A 108 24.97 -2.98 0.45
CA SER A 108 26.12 -2.32 -0.20
C SER A 108 26.44 -0.95 0.41
N PHE A 109 25.42 -0.18 0.75
CA PHE A 109 25.57 1.13 1.41
C PHE A 109 26.17 0.97 2.81
N LEU A 110 25.63 0.05 3.61
CA LEU A 110 26.15 -0.27 4.94
C LEU A 110 27.59 -0.80 4.87
N LEU A 111 27.89 -1.69 3.92
CA LEU A 111 29.24 -2.19 3.69
C LEU A 111 30.22 -1.04 3.36
N THR A 112 29.78 -0.09 2.53
CA THR A 112 30.58 1.10 2.20
C THR A 112 30.89 1.88 3.45
N ILE A 113 29.88 2.24 4.25
CA ILE A 113 30.06 2.95 5.54
C ILE A 113 31.08 2.20 6.40
N LEU A 114 30.90 0.89 6.62
CA LEU A 114 31.77 0.11 7.49
C LEU A 114 33.22 -0.03 7.00
N ILE A 115 33.46 0.05 5.69
CA ILE A 115 34.82 -0.02 5.12
C ILE A 115 35.49 1.35 5.10
N THR A 116 34.73 2.41 4.86
CA THR A 116 35.24 3.77 4.72
C THR A 116 35.29 4.56 6.04
N ASP A 117 34.49 4.16 7.03
CA ASP A 117 34.49 4.73 8.38
C ASP A 117 35.59 4.08 9.20
N LYS A 118 36.79 4.65 9.09
CA LYS A 118 38.02 4.19 9.71
C LYS A 118 38.73 5.33 10.41
#